data_AF-A0A2A9HBT3-F1
#
_entry.id   AF-A0A2A9HBT3-F1
#
_cell.length_a   1.000
_cell.length_b   1.000
_cell.length_c   1.000
_cell.angle_alpha   90.00
_cell.angle_beta   90.00
_cell.angle_gamma   90.00
#
_symmetry.space_group_name_H-M   'P 1'
#
loop_
_entity.id
_entity.type
_entity.pdbx_description
1 polymer ?
#
loop_
_entity_poly.entity_id
_entity_poly.type
_entity_poly.pdbx_seq_one_letter_code
_entity_poly.pdbx_strand_id
1 'polypeptide(L)'
;MTAPALDELIAGAVALEKWPLARLVRLFEDARPEAVPGKAAAIAALETHGALPRAMVAGFTGTPGSGKSTLVGELAARMVARDPAISVAVLAIDPSSYRSGGSILGDRTRVHFPIGERRLYFRSQPSDRELGGIGRATYPVVRVLERLFDYVFVETVGIGQSEVEVERLADRVYLVLQPLGGDHIQFMKAGIMEVPHAFILNKCDVGAAARRSYHALRASIDFARPGEASPPPIFRTSALSGEGLDDVLADLVAHRTLRDAAGRRERDRYFFEKWVRDEYGRFGLDLLERQGGAEGLLARAATFEAAQAAYRPPVAPPG
;
A
#
# COMPACT_ATOMS: atom_id res chain seq x y z
N MET A 1 -16.10 -16.61 15.31
CA MET A 1 -14.91 -17.43 15.64
C MET A 1 -14.77 -17.40 17.15
N THR A 2 -14.50 -18.51 17.82
CA THR A 2 -14.30 -18.52 19.29
C THR A 2 -12.96 -17.86 19.63
N ALA A 3 -12.79 -17.39 20.87
CA ALA A 3 -11.53 -16.76 21.30
C ALA A 3 -10.30 -17.70 21.14
N PRO A 4 -10.37 -19.00 21.50
CA PRO A 4 -9.25 -19.92 21.27
C PRO A 4 -8.93 -20.13 19.78
N ALA A 5 -9.94 -20.19 18.91
CA ALA A 5 -9.73 -20.33 17.47
C ALA A 5 -9.16 -19.05 16.83
N LEU A 6 -9.46 -17.87 17.40
CA LEU A 6 -8.81 -16.62 17.00
C LEU A 6 -7.34 -16.61 17.44
N ASP A 7 -7.05 -17.01 18.67
CA ASP A 7 -5.69 -17.02 19.19
C ASP A 7 -4.76 -17.94 18.38
N GLU A 8 -5.21 -19.15 18.05
CA GLU A 8 -4.47 -20.08 17.18
C GLU A 8 -4.24 -19.50 15.78
N LEU A 9 -5.25 -18.84 15.21
CA LEU A 9 -5.13 -18.15 13.92
C LEU A 9 -4.07 -17.05 13.97
N ILE A 10 -4.05 -16.28 15.05
CA ILE A 10 -3.12 -15.15 15.24
C ILE A 10 -1.70 -15.66 15.45
N ALA A 11 -1.50 -16.68 16.29
CA ALA A 11 -0.20 -17.31 16.49
C ALA A 11 0.39 -17.83 15.17
N GLY A 12 -0.41 -18.53 14.36
CA GLY A 12 0.01 -18.99 13.04
C GLY A 12 0.33 -17.84 12.07
N ALA A 13 -0.43 -16.74 12.12
CA ALA A 13 -0.18 -15.57 11.28
C ALA A 13 1.12 -14.83 11.69
N VAL A 14 1.41 -14.73 12.99
CA VAL A 14 2.68 -14.19 13.53
C VAL A 14 3.87 -15.04 13.10
N ALA A 15 3.70 -16.37 13.03
CA ALA A 15 4.68 -17.30 12.47
C ALA A 15 4.74 -17.29 10.92
N LEU A 16 4.03 -16.36 10.27
CA LEU A 16 3.92 -16.21 8.80
C LEU A 16 3.46 -17.48 8.07
N GLU A 17 2.63 -18.29 8.73
CA GLU A 17 2.02 -19.45 8.11
C GLU A 17 0.98 -19.02 7.07
N LYS A 18 1.06 -19.59 5.87
CA LYS A 18 0.30 -19.11 4.70
C LYS A 18 -1.21 -19.15 4.91
N TRP A 19 -1.73 -20.24 5.49
CA TRP A 19 -3.17 -20.40 5.68
C TRP A 19 -3.71 -19.47 6.77
N PRO A 20 -3.13 -19.42 7.99
CA PRO A 20 -3.55 -18.45 9.00
C PRO A 20 -3.47 -17.01 8.53
N LEU A 21 -2.35 -16.64 7.88
CA LEU A 21 -2.16 -15.30 7.32
C LEU A 21 -3.24 -14.95 6.28
N ALA A 22 -3.53 -15.84 5.33
CA ALA A 22 -4.55 -15.59 4.32
C ALA A 22 -5.97 -15.46 4.90
N ARG A 23 -6.28 -16.24 5.95
CA ARG A 23 -7.55 -16.16 6.69
C ARG A 23 -7.67 -14.86 7.46
N LEU A 24 -6.58 -14.41 8.09
CA LEU A 24 -6.52 -13.13 8.78
C LEU A 24 -6.66 -11.97 7.80
N VAL A 25 -5.92 -11.95 6.70
CA VAL A 25 -6.06 -10.92 5.65
C VAL A 25 -7.50 -10.87 5.13
N ARG A 26 -8.14 -12.03 4.90
CA ARG A 26 -9.55 -12.09 4.48
C ARG A 26 -10.52 -11.45 5.48
N LEU A 27 -10.24 -11.53 6.78
CA LEU A 27 -11.04 -10.83 7.80
C LEU A 27 -10.93 -9.31 7.61
N PHE A 28 -9.75 -8.79 7.29
CA PHE A 28 -9.54 -7.37 7.05
C PHE A 28 -10.09 -6.90 5.70
N GLU A 29 -10.16 -7.79 4.71
CA GLU A 29 -10.82 -7.56 3.42
C GLU A 29 -12.34 -7.43 3.50
N ASP A 30 -12.96 -7.98 4.54
CA ASP A 30 -14.42 -7.87 4.72
C ASP A 30 -14.80 -6.43 5.08
N ALA A 31 -15.26 -5.67 4.09
CA ALA A 31 -15.60 -4.25 4.25
C ALA A 31 -16.92 -4.00 5.01
N ARG A 32 -17.68 -5.04 5.36
CA ARG A 32 -18.98 -4.89 6.00
C ARG A 32 -18.84 -4.40 7.46
N PRO A 33 -19.77 -3.56 7.97
CA PRO A 33 -19.73 -3.07 9.35
C PRO A 33 -19.67 -4.19 10.40
N GLU A 34 -20.27 -5.35 10.14
CA GLU A 34 -20.29 -6.49 11.06
C GLU A 34 -18.91 -7.13 11.25
N ALA A 35 -17.96 -6.87 10.34
CA ALA A 35 -16.59 -7.34 10.47
C ALA A 35 -15.75 -6.49 11.43
N VAL A 36 -16.15 -5.23 11.71
CA VAL A 36 -15.37 -4.28 12.52
C VAL A 36 -15.02 -4.82 13.91
N PRO A 37 -15.95 -5.41 14.70
CA PRO A 37 -15.59 -5.99 15.99
C PRO A 37 -14.56 -7.13 15.89
N GLY A 38 -14.64 -7.93 14.82
CA GLY A 38 -13.69 -9.01 14.55
C GLY A 38 -12.29 -8.48 14.24
N LYS A 39 -12.18 -7.41 13.45
CA LYS A 39 -10.90 -6.74 13.15
C LYS A 39 -10.27 -6.15 14.41
N ALA A 40 -11.07 -5.48 15.25
CA ALA A 40 -10.59 -4.93 16.53
C ALA A 40 -10.06 -6.03 17.47
N ALA A 41 -10.80 -7.14 17.58
CA ALA A 41 -10.35 -8.29 18.37
C ALA A 41 -9.06 -8.93 17.83
N ALA A 42 -8.93 -9.03 16.51
CA ALA A 42 -7.72 -9.56 15.87
C ALA A 42 -6.49 -8.66 16.11
N ILE A 43 -6.65 -7.32 16.05
CA ILE A 43 -5.55 -6.39 16.36
C ILE A 43 -5.13 -6.50 17.83
N ALA A 44 -6.08 -6.52 18.77
CA ALA A 44 -5.77 -6.70 20.18
C ALA A 44 -5.04 -8.02 20.47
N ALA A 45 -5.44 -9.10 19.78
CA ALA A 45 -4.73 -10.37 19.87
C ALA A 45 -3.31 -10.28 19.29
N LEU A 46 -3.12 -9.64 18.12
CA LEU A 46 -1.79 -9.41 17.55
C LEU A 46 -0.87 -8.67 18.52
N GLU A 47 -1.36 -7.63 19.18
CA GLU A 47 -0.61 -6.86 20.18
C GLU A 47 -0.23 -7.72 21.40
N THR A 48 -1.11 -8.61 21.84
CA THR A 48 -0.85 -9.57 22.92
C THR A 48 0.24 -10.58 22.53
N HIS A 49 0.34 -10.94 21.25
CA HIS A 49 1.43 -11.75 20.68
C HIS A 49 2.69 -10.92 20.34
N GLY A 50 2.73 -9.63 20.72
CA GLY A 50 3.88 -8.74 20.48
C GLY A 50 4.00 -8.21 19.05
N ALA A 51 3.01 -8.45 18.18
CA ALA A 51 3.00 -7.98 16.80
C ALA A 51 2.52 -6.53 16.69
N LEU A 52 3.43 -5.60 16.98
CA LEU A 52 3.23 -4.16 16.83
C LEU A 52 3.54 -3.70 15.39
N PRO A 53 2.94 -2.59 14.91
CA PRO A 53 3.15 -2.17 13.53
C PRO A 53 4.60 -1.71 13.29
N ARG A 54 5.31 -2.49 12.48
CA ARG A 54 6.76 -2.47 12.27
C ARG A 54 7.18 -2.48 10.80
N ALA A 55 6.26 -2.55 9.83
CA ALA A 55 6.62 -2.59 8.41
C ALA A 55 6.78 -1.20 7.79
N MET A 56 7.69 -1.11 6.82
CA MET A 56 7.81 0.08 5.97
C MET A 56 6.85 -0.13 4.81
N VAL A 57 5.92 0.81 4.60
CA VAL A 57 4.98 0.73 3.49
C VAL A 57 5.56 1.47 2.30
N ALA A 58 5.84 0.75 1.22
CA ALA A 58 6.32 1.32 -0.03
C ALA A 58 5.23 1.22 -1.10
N GLY A 59 4.84 2.36 -1.66
CA GLY A 59 3.86 2.47 -2.72
C GLY A 59 4.53 2.47 -4.09
N PHE A 60 4.06 1.64 -5.01
CA PHE A 60 4.52 1.57 -6.39
C PHE A 60 3.35 1.88 -7.32
N THR A 61 3.44 3.01 -8.00
CA THR A 61 2.44 3.48 -8.97
C THR A 61 3.10 3.81 -10.31
N GLY A 62 2.32 4.12 -11.34
CA GLY A 62 2.82 4.51 -12.66
C GLY A 62 2.22 3.69 -13.81
N THR A 63 2.58 4.00 -15.04
CA THR A 63 1.74 3.63 -16.19
C THR A 63 1.58 2.12 -16.41
N PRO A 64 0.44 1.69 -17.01
CA PRO A 64 0.26 0.32 -17.44
C PRO A 64 1.39 -0.09 -18.39
N GLY A 65 1.90 -1.30 -18.20
CA GLY A 65 2.98 -1.83 -19.02
C GLY A 65 4.39 -1.34 -18.65
N SER A 66 4.57 -0.41 -17.71
CA SER A 66 5.91 -0.01 -17.22
C SER A 66 6.71 -1.13 -16.55
N GLY A 67 6.05 -2.26 -16.25
CA GLY A 67 6.66 -3.45 -15.64
C GLY A 67 6.65 -3.43 -14.11
N LYS A 68 5.72 -2.69 -13.49
CA LYS A 68 5.56 -2.56 -12.02
C LYS A 68 5.50 -3.92 -11.32
N SER A 69 4.62 -4.82 -11.72
CA SER A 69 4.42 -6.08 -11.00
C SER A 69 5.65 -6.98 -11.05
N THR A 70 6.32 -7.04 -12.20
CA THR A 70 7.60 -7.75 -12.33
C THR A 70 8.67 -7.09 -11.47
N LEU A 71 8.78 -5.76 -11.49
CA LEU A 71 9.73 -5.01 -10.68
C LEU A 71 9.51 -5.24 -9.17
N VAL A 72 8.28 -5.10 -8.68
CA VAL A 72 7.90 -5.27 -7.27
C VAL A 72 8.15 -6.71 -6.82
N GLY A 73 7.83 -7.69 -7.66
CA GLY A 73 8.12 -9.10 -7.40
C GLY A 73 9.61 -9.38 -7.25
N GLU A 74 10.42 -8.87 -8.18
CA GLU A 74 11.88 -9.01 -8.14
C GLU A 74 12.51 -8.32 -6.92
N LEU A 75 12.06 -7.10 -6.59
CA LEU A 75 12.52 -6.40 -5.39
C LEU A 75 12.20 -7.21 -4.13
N ALA A 76 10.97 -7.72 -4.00
CA ALA A 76 10.56 -8.49 -2.83
C ALA A 76 11.34 -9.81 -2.71
N ALA A 77 11.51 -10.55 -3.81
CA ALA A 77 12.27 -11.79 -3.82
C ALA A 77 13.75 -11.55 -3.47
N ARG A 78 14.38 -10.53 -4.06
CA ARG A 78 15.79 -10.17 -3.76
C ARG A 78 15.97 -9.74 -2.31
N MET A 79 15.02 -9.01 -1.76
CA MET A 79 15.10 -8.53 -0.39
C MET A 79 15.07 -9.69 0.62
N VAL A 80 14.15 -10.64 0.44
CA VAL A 80 14.03 -11.85 1.29
C VAL A 80 15.23 -12.80 1.11
N ALA A 81 15.82 -12.83 -0.10
CA ALA A 81 17.02 -13.62 -0.38
C ALA A 81 18.30 -13.05 0.24
N ARG A 82 18.40 -11.72 0.40
CA ARG A 82 19.58 -11.04 0.95
C ARG A 82 19.70 -11.13 2.46
N ASP A 83 18.57 -11.18 3.16
CA ASP A 83 18.55 -11.15 4.62
C ASP A 83 17.55 -12.19 5.15
N PRO A 84 18.01 -13.21 5.93
CA PRO A 84 17.14 -14.22 6.53
C PRO A 84 16.11 -13.61 7.51
N ALA A 85 16.39 -12.44 8.10
CA ALA A 85 15.53 -11.78 9.06
C ALA A 85 14.42 -10.92 8.42
N ILE A 86 14.51 -10.61 7.14
CA ILE A 86 13.54 -9.73 6.46
C ILE A 86 12.36 -10.54 5.91
N SER A 87 11.17 -9.99 6.13
CA SER A 87 9.90 -10.44 5.54
C SER A 87 9.22 -9.34 4.73
N VAL A 88 8.62 -9.71 3.60
CA VAL A 88 7.96 -8.79 2.67
C VAL A 88 6.56 -9.30 2.32
N ALA A 89 5.57 -8.41 2.42
CA ALA A 89 4.25 -8.62 1.86
C ALA A 89 4.06 -7.73 0.64
N VAL A 90 3.49 -8.27 -0.43
CA VAL A 90 3.10 -7.56 -1.63
C VAL A 90 1.57 -7.56 -1.72
N LEU A 91 1.01 -6.37 -1.75
CA LEU A 91 -0.41 -6.10 -1.94
C LEU A 91 -0.60 -5.42 -3.30
N ALA A 92 -1.03 -6.19 -4.29
CA ALA A 92 -1.30 -5.69 -5.63
C ALA A 92 -2.77 -5.31 -5.76
N ILE A 93 -3.04 -4.10 -6.21
CA ILE A 93 -4.39 -3.61 -6.47
C ILE A 93 -4.66 -3.72 -7.96
N ASP A 94 -5.61 -4.60 -8.31
CA ASP A 94 -6.01 -4.90 -9.67
C ASP A 94 -7.28 -4.13 -10.05
N PRO A 95 -7.49 -3.80 -11.35
CA PRO A 95 -8.78 -3.32 -11.80
C PRO A 95 -9.88 -4.32 -11.46
N SER A 96 -11.02 -3.80 -11.00
CA SER A 96 -12.18 -4.62 -10.66
C SER A 96 -12.86 -5.16 -11.92
N SER A 97 -13.24 -6.44 -11.91
CA SER A 97 -14.06 -7.06 -12.95
C SER A 97 -15.43 -6.38 -13.04
N TYR A 98 -15.83 -5.95 -14.24
CA TYR A 98 -17.17 -5.39 -14.49
C TYR A 98 -18.31 -6.38 -14.17
N ARG A 99 -18.05 -7.69 -14.28
CA ARG A 99 -19.07 -8.75 -14.10
C ARG A 99 -19.12 -9.31 -12.67
N SER A 100 -17.97 -9.49 -12.02
CA SER A 100 -17.89 -10.18 -10.73
C SER A 100 -17.45 -9.30 -9.56
N GLY A 101 -17.00 -8.06 -9.81
CA GLY A 101 -16.47 -7.16 -8.78
C GLY A 101 -15.10 -7.54 -8.22
N GLY A 102 -14.65 -8.79 -8.37
CA GLY A 102 -13.33 -9.25 -7.93
C GLY A 102 -12.17 -8.82 -8.84
N SER A 103 -10.93 -9.06 -8.42
CA SER A 103 -9.70 -8.75 -9.15
C SER A 103 -9.59 -9.55 -10.46
N ILE A 104 -9.10 -8.92 -11.53
CA ILE A 104 -8.94 -9.55 -12.86
C ILE A 104 -7.76 -10.56 -12.93
N LEU A 105 -7.01 -10.79 -11.84
CA LEU A 105 -6.08 -11.92 -11.70
C LEU A 105 -4.93 -11.90 -12.74
N GLY A 106 -4.40 -10.72 -13.05
CA GLY A 106 -3.33 -10.55 -14.04
C GLY A 106 -1.91 -10.72 -13.49
N ASP A 107 -1.66 -10.31 -12.25
CA ASP A 107 -0.27 -9.96 -11.85
C ASP A 107 0.44 -11.08 -11.07
N ARG A 108 -0.30 -12.00 -10.46
CA ARG A 108 0.25 -13.17 -9.76
C ARG A 108 0.98 -14.16 -10.68
N THR A 109 0.73 -14.11 -11.99
CA THR A 109 1.35 -15.04 -12.97
C THR A 109 2.73 -14.57 -13.45
N ARG A 110 3.17 -13.36 -13.08
CA ARG A 110 4.41 -12.74 -13.61
C ARG A 110 5.59 -12.80 -12.65
N VAL A 111 5.42 -13.36 -11.45
CA VAL A 111 6.46 -13.43 -10.41
C VAL A 111 6.54 -14.86 -9.85
N HIS A 112 7.72 -15.47 -9.95
CA HIS A 112 7.98 -16.79 -9.38
C HIS A 112 8.41 -16.66 -7.92
N PHE A 113 7.46 -16.78 -7.00
CA PHE A 113 7.78 -16.85 -5.58
C PHE A 113 8.35 -18.23 -5.22
N PRO A 114 9.45 -18.32 -4.44
CA PRO A 114 9.99 -19.59 -3.99
C PRO A 114 8.94 -20.40 -3.22
N ILE A 115 8.78 -21.67 -3.59
CA ILE A 115 7.84 -22.57 -2.91
C ILE A 115 8.27 -22.74 -1.46
N GLY A 116 7.35 -22.53 -0.52
CA GLY A 116 7.61 -22.70 0.91
C GLY A 116 8.23 -21.50 1.62
N GLU A 117 8.60 -20.44 0.90
CA GLU A 117 9.11 -19.22 1.54
C GLU A 117 7.99 -18.50 2.30
N ARG A 118 7.97 -18.65 3.63
CA ARG A 118 6.94 -18.06 4.51
C ARG A 118 7.05 -16.55 4.58
N ARG A 119 8.27 -16.00 4.50
CA ARG A 119 8.59 -14.57 4.66
C ARG A 119 8.12 -13.70 3.50
N LEU A 120 7.69 -14.29 2.39
CA LEU A 120 7.20 -13.58 1.22
C LEU A 120 5.72 -13.86 0.98
N TYR A 121 4.86 -12.86 1.14
CA TYR A 121 3.42 -13.00 0.96
C TYR A 121 2.93 -12.15 -0.21
N PHE A 122 2.01 -12.69 -1.03
CA PHE A 122 1.42 -11.97 -2.16
C PHE A 122 -0.11 -12.08 -2.12
N ARG A 123 -0.77 -10.93 -2.18
CA ARG A 123 -2.23 -10.80 -2.24
C ARG A 123 -2.62 -9.80 -3.32
N SER A 124 -3.55 -10.18 -4.18
CA SER A 124 -4.23 -9.25 -5.08
C SER A 124 -5.56 -8.84 -4.46
N GLN A 125 -5.90 -7.55 -4.55
CA GLN A 125 -7.21 -7.00 -4.18
C GLN A 125 -7.85 -6.29 -5.37
N PRO A 126 -9.18 -6.32 -5.51
CA PRO A 126 -9.86 -5.45 -6.45
C PRO A 126 -9.77 -3.98 -6.00
N SER A 127 -9.77 -3.06 -6.96
CA SER A 127 -9.87 -1.61 -6.70
C SER A 127 -11.24 -1.13 -6.20
N ASP A 128 -12.23 -2.03 -6.06
CA ASP A 128 -13.63 -1.78 -5.71
C ASP A 128 -14.33 -0.66 -6.51
N ARG A 129 -13.83 -0.35 -7.72
CA ARG A 129 -14.28 0.75 -8.59
C ARG A 129 -14.12 2.14 -7.95
N GLU A 130 -13.28 2.28 -6.95
CA GLU A 130 -12.99 3.58 -6.34
C GLU A 130 -12.16 4.46 -7.30
N LEU A 131 -12.53 5.74 -7.41
CA LEU A 131 -11.88 6.71 -8.30
C LEU A 131 -10.39 6.92 -7.97
N GLY A 132 -10.00 6.70 -6.71
CA GLY A 132 -8.61 6.78 -6.23
C GLY A 132 -7.84 5.47 -6.35
N GLY A 133 -8.41 4.41 -6.93
CA GLY A 133 -7.66 3.17 -7.21
C GLY A 133 -7.16 2.40 -5.99
N ILE A 134 -7.52 2.82 -4.77
CA ILE A 134 -7.29 2.11 -3.51
C ILE A 134 -8.66 1.74 -2.92
N GLY A 135 -8.98 0.45 -2.86
CA GLY A 135 -10.27 -0.04 -2.37
C GLY A 135 -10.45 0.14 -0.85
N ARG A 136 -11.70 0.09 -0.37
CA ARG A 136 -12.08 0.24 1.07
C ARG A 136 -11.33 -0.70 2.01
N ALA A 137 -10.98 -1.89 1.50
CA ALA A 137 -10.27 -2.92 2.24
C ALA A 137 -8.75 -2.71 2.30
N THR A 138 -8.17 -1.85 1.46
CA THR A 138 -6.71 -1.75 1.31
C THR A 138 -6.05 -1.27 2.59
N TYR A 139 -6.53 -0.18 3.19
CA TYR A 139 -5.93 0.35 4.41
C TYR A 139 -6.04 -0.63 5.60
N PRO A 140 -7.20 -1.24 5.89
CA PRO A 140 -7.29 -2.32 6.88
C PRO A 140 -6.31 -3.48 6.63
N VAL A 141 -6.12 -3.90 5.37
CA VAL A 141 -5.17 -4.97 5.04
C VAL A 141 -3.72 -4.52 5.25
N VAL A 142 -3.36 -3.30 4.85
CA VAL A 142 -2.02 -2.74 5.12
C VAL A 142 -1.76 -2.71 6.62
N ARG A 143 -2.72 -2.27 7.44
CA ARG A 143 -2.60 -2.20 8.91
C ARG A 143 -2.23 -3.55 9.55
N VAL A 144 -2.82 -4.65 9.06
CA VAL A 144 -2.50 -6.00 9.59
C VAL A 144 -1.18 -6.51 9.04
N LEU A 145 -0.86 -6.28 7.77
CA LEU A 145 0.43 -6.65 7.18
C LEU A 145 1.59 -5.88 7.83
N GLU A 146 1.37 -4.62 8.20
CA GLU A 146 2.36 -3.77 8.88
C GLU A 146 2.82 -4.34 10.22
N ARG A 147 2.00 -5.16 10.87
CA ARG A 147 2.32 -5.82 12.15
C ARG A 147 3.08 -7.12 11.96
N LEU A 148 2.90 -7.78 10.83
CA LEU A 148 3.42 -9.11 10.55
C LEU A 148 4.73 -9.06 9.76
N PHE A 149 4.89 -8.08 8.88
CA PHE A 149 6.02 -7.99 7.95
C PHE A 149 7.01 -6.86 8.29
N ASP A 150 8.20 -6.91 7.70
CA ASP A 150 9.19 -5.83 7.77
C ASP A 150 8.98 -4.78 6.67
N TYR A 151 8.44 -5.21 5.53
CA TYR A 151 8.08 -4.35 4.40
C TYR A 151 6.72 -4.75 3.83
N VAL A 152 5.92 -3.75 3.47
CA VAL A 152 4.66 -3.93 2.75
C VAL A 152 4.76 -3.13 1.46
N PHE A 153 4.81 -3.82 0.33
CA PHE A 153 4.79 -3.21 -1.00
C PHE A 153 3.35 -3.14 -1.48
N VAL A 154 2.87 -1.93 -1.77
CA VAL A 154 1.54 -1.70 -2.32
C VAL A 154 1.70 -1.29 -3.77
N GLU A 155 1.26 -2.13 -4.70
CA GLU A 155 1.24 -1.82 -6.13
C GLU A 155 -0.15 -1.36 -6.54
N THR A 156 -0.25 -0.21 -7.22
CA THR A 156 -1.51 0.28 -7.77
C THR A 156 -1.66 -0.09 -9.25
N VAL A 157 -2.90 -0.04 -9.75
CA VAL A 157 -3.22 -0.26 -11.17
C VAL A 157 -2.42 0.70 -12.08
N GLY A 158 -2.28 1.96 -11.67
CA GLY A 158 -1.55 2.99 -12.43
C GLY A 158 -2.38 3.69 -13.50
N ILE A 159 -3.67 3.91 -13.24
CA ILE A 159 -4.58 4.68 -14.10
C ILE A 159 -5.35 5.65 -13.18
N GLY A 160 -5.22 6.97 -13.40
CA GLY A 160 -6.10 7.97 -12.80
C GLY A 160 -5.50 8.78 -11.65
N GLN A 161 -6.24 8.88 -10.53
CA GLN A 161 -5.87 9.63 -9.32
C GLN A 161 -5.29 8.72 -8.22
N SER A 162 -4.94 7.48 -8.56
CA SER A 162 -4.39 6.49 -7.64
C SER A 162 -3.01 6.84 -7.09
N GLU A 163 -2.33 7.70 -7.81
CA GLU A 163 -1.02 8.25 -7.54
C GLU A 163 -1.05 9.16 -6.31
N VAL A 164 -2.14 9.91 -6.09
CA VAL A 164 -2.31 10.79 -4.93
C VAL A 164 -2.71 9.98 -3.70
N GLU A 165 -3.57 8.97 -3.85
CA GLU A 165 -4.04 8.20 -2.71
C GLU A 165 -2.96 7.26 -2.14
N VAL A 166 -2.05 6.77 -2.99
CA VAL A 166 -0.92 5.96 -2.52
C VAL A 166 0.07 6.77 -1.68
N GLU A 167 0.18 8.08 -1.88
CA GLU A 167 0.97 8.99 -1.04
C GLU A 167 0.43 9.06 0.39
N ARG A 168 -0.90 9.10 0.55
CA ARG A 168 -1.54 9.05 1.86
C ARG A 168 -1.32 7.70 2.56
N LEU A 169 -1.11 6.64 1.79
CA LEU A 169 -0.98 5.27 2.29
C LEU A 169 0.47 4.89 2.66
N ALA A 170 1.44 5.27 1.85
CA ALA A 170 2.79 4.74 1.90
C ALA A 170 3.78 5.70 2.57
N ASP A 171 4.76 5.14 3.27
CA ASP A 171 5.88 5.89 3.85
C ASP A 171 6.87 6.35 2.75
N ARG A 172 6.92 5.63 1.62
CA ARG A 172 7.79 5.94 0.48
C ARG A 172 7.06 5.58 -0.81
N VAL A 173 6.95 6.53 -1.74
CA VAL A 173 6.25 6.34 -3.02
C VAL A 173 7.23 6.37 -4.19
N TYR A 174 7.13 5.38 -5.06
CA TYR A 174 7.87 5.26 -6.31
C TYR A 174 6.91 5.39 -7.50
N LEU A 175 7.19 6.34 -8.39
CA LEU A 175 6.56 6.40 -9.71
C LEU A 175 7.40 5.62 -10.73
N VAL A 176 6.85 4.52 -11.21
CA VAL A 176 7.47 3.61 -12.18
C VAL A 176 7.07 4.01 -13.60
N LEU A 177 8.07 4.29 -14.42
CA LEU A 177 7.95 4.72 -15.80
C LEU A 177 8.76 3.80 -16.71
N GLN A 178 8.46 3.82 -18.01
CA GLN A 178 9.25 3.13 -19.03
C GLN A 178 9.81 4.12 -20.06
N PRO A 179 10.97 3.81 -20.68
CA PRO A 179 11.52 4.59 -21.76
C PRO A 179 10.52 4.73 -22.90
N LEU A 180 10.57 5.87 -23.59
CA LEU A 180 9.75 6.18 -24.76
C LEU A 180 8.22 6.14 -24.53
N GLY A 181 7.75 6.04 -23.30
CA GLY A 181 6.30 6.00 -23.02
C GLY A 181 5.57 7.30 -23.31
N GLY A 182 6.25 8.46 -23.26
CA GLY A 182 5.62 9.78 -23.41
C GLY A 182 4.72 10.20 -22.22
N ASP A 183 4.41 9.26 -21.33
CA ASP A 183 3.53 9.42 -20.17
C ASP A 183 3.94 10.53 -19.19
N HIS A 184 5.24 10.79 -19.05
CA HIS A 184 5.78 11.80 -18.13
C HIS A 184 5.24 13.22 -18.39
N ILE A 185 4.92 13.56 -19.64
CA ILE A 185 4.31 14.85 -19.98
C ILE A 185 2.85 14.91 -19.49
N GLN A 186 2.11 13.81 -19.58
CA GLN A 186 0.73 13.73 -19.09
C GLN A 186 0.70 13.75 -17.55
N PHE A 187 1.62 13.04 -16.90
CA PHE A 187 1.76 13.07 -15.45
C PHE A 187 2.13 14.45 -14.93
N MET A 188 3.02 15.17 -15.63
CA MET A 188 3.32 16.56 -15.29
C MET A 188 2.06 17.44 -15.37
N LYS A 189 1.26 17.30 -16.44
CA LYS A 189 -0.01 18.06 -16.58
C LYS A 189 -1.04 17.72 -15.50
N ALA A 190 -0.98 16.53 -14.93
CA ALA A 190 -1.90 16.06 -13.89
C ALA A 190 -1.41 16.35 -12.46
N GLY A 191 -0.25 17.02 -12.28
CA GLY A 191 0.35 17.26 -10.96
C GLY A 191 0.96 16.00 -10.30
N ILE A 192 0.94 14.86 -10.99
CA ILE A 192 1.42 13.57 -10.47
C ILE A 192 2.93 13.57 -10.26
N MET A 193 3.69 14.47 -10.91
CA MET A 193 5.15 14.55 -10.77
C MET A 193 5.62 15.12 -9.43
N GLU A 194 4.73 15.78 -8.68
CA GLU A 194 5.04 16.40 -7.39
C GLU A 194 4.95 15.40 -6.23
N VAL A 195 4.11 14.38 -6.39
CA VAL A 195 3.73 13.40 -5.37
C VAL A 195 4.83 12.36 -5.01
N PRO A 196 5.59 11.79 -5.96
CA PRO A 196 6.50 10.70 -5.67
C PRO A 196 7.72 11.18 -4.90
N HIS A 197 8.14 10.36 -3.95
CA HIS A 197 9.38 10.54 -3.22
C HIS A 197 10.60 10.09 -4.07
N ALA A 198 10.39 9.20 -5.05
CA ALA A 198 11.39 8.77 -6.01
C ALA A 198 10.75 8.30 -7.31
N PHE A 199 11.56 8.25 -8.37
CA PHE A 199 11.16 7.73 -9.67
C PHE A 199 11.95 6.48 -10.02
N ILE A 200 11.31 5.55 -10.73
CA ILE A 200 11.96 4.37 -11.29
C ILE A 200 11.72 4.38 -12.80
N LEU A 201 12.79 4.54 -13.58
CA LEU A 201 12.77 4.32 -15.01
C LEU A 201 13.14 2.85 -15.27
N ASN A 202 12.13 1.99 -15.38
CA ASN A 202 12.30 0.56 -15.59
C ASN A 202 12.54 0.20 -17.07
N LYS A 203 12.92 -1.04 -17.39
CA LYS A 203 13.26 -1.50 -18.75
C LYS A 203 14.44 -0.75 -19.40
N CYS A 204 15.44 -0.37 -18.60
CA CYS A 204 16.61 0.36 -19.07
C CYS A 204 17.56 -0.48 -19.96
N ASP A 205 17.30 -1.78 -20.11
CA ASP A 205 18.00 -2.69 -21.02
C ASP A 205 17.91 -2.30 -22.50
N VAL A 206 17.01 -1.38 -22.87
CA VAL A 206 16.89 -0.79 -24.23
C VAL A 206 18.00 0.23 -24.60
N GLY A 207 19.03 0.38 -23.77
CA GLY A 207 20.26 1.10 -24.09
C GLY A 207 20.07 2.61 -24.32
N ALA A 208 20.35 3.10 -25.54
CA ALA A 208 20.37 4.53 -25.84
C ALA A 208 19.01 5.22 -25.64
N ALA A 209 17.90 4.50 -25.84
CA ALA A 209 16.57 5.03 -25.60
C ALA A 209 16.33 5.33 -24.11
N ALA A 210 16.78 4.43 -23.22
CA ALA A 210 16.68 4.62 -21.78
C ALA A 210 17.44 5.86 -21.30
N ARG A 211 18.65 6.09 -21.84
CA ARG A 211 19.45 7.29 -21.52
C ARG A 211 18.72 8.58 -21.91
N ARG A 212 18.12 8.64 -23.11
CA ARG A 212 17.35 9.83 -23.54
C ARG A 212 16.13 10.06 -22.65
N SER A 213 15.37 9.01 -22.33
CA SER A 213 14.22 9.12 -21.44
C SER A 213 14.60 9.53 -20.02
N TYR A 214 15.74 9.09 -19.50
CA TYR A 214 16.26 9.55 -18.21
C TYR A 214 16.48 11.07 -18.19
N HIS A 215 17.15 11.63 -19.20
CA HIS A 215 17.38 13.08 -19.27
C HIS A 215 16.10 13.88 -19.45
N ALA A 216 15.16 13.40 -20.27
CA ALA A 216 13.85 14.02 -20.43
C ALA A 216 13.03 14.01 -19.13
N LEU A 217 13.05 12.88 -18.40
CA LEU A 217 12.40 12.76 -17.10
C LEU A 217 13.02 13.68 -16.06
N ARG A 218 14.36 13.76 -15.99
CA ARG A 218 15.06 14.68 -15.08
C ARG A 218 14.63 16.13 -15.32
N ALA A 219 14.69 16.59 -16.57
CA ALA A 219 14.25 17.94 -16.93
C ALA A 219 12.78 18.19 -16.57
N SER A 220 11.92 17.16 -16.70
CA SER A 220 10.51 17.25 -16.34
C SER A 220 10.30 17.41 -14.83
N ILE A 221 11.06 16.68 -14.02
CA ILE A 221 11.02 16.80 -12.55
C ILE A 221 11.51 18.17 -12.12
N ASP A 222 12.63 18.64 -12.67
CA ASP A 222 13.20 19.95 -12.34
C ASP A 222 12.21 21.09 -12.68
N PHE A 223 11.43 20.93 -13.76
CA PHE A 223 10.37 21.88 -14.12
C PHE A 223 9.17 21.80 -13.18
N ALA A 224 8.73 20.60 -12.78
CA ALA A 224 7.57 20.41 -11.91
C ALA A 224 7.84 20.80 -10.45
N ARG A 225 9.10 20.75 -10.01
CA ARG A 225 9.51 21.02 -8.61
C ARG A 225 10.56 22.13 -8.54
N PRO A 226 10.22 23.37 -8.97
CA PRO A 226 11.20 24.44 -9.05
C PRO A 226 11.71 24.84 -7.66
N GLY A 227 13.03 24.94 -7.51
CA GLY A 227 13.65 25.45 -6.28
C GLY A 227 13.84 24.42 -5.16
N GLU A 228 13.50 23.14 -5.37
CA GLU A 228 13.90 22.09 -4.43
C GLU A 228 15.42 21.88 -4.47
N ALA A 229 16.06 21.99 -3.31
CA ALA A 229 17.52 21.88 -3.18
C ALA A 229 18.07 20.50 -3.55
N SER A 230 17.24 19.45 -3.45
CA SER A 230 17.58 18.09 -3.85
C SER A 230 16.38 17.44 -4.55
N PRO A 231 16.34 17.38 -5.88
CA PRO A 231 15.24 16.75 -6.59
C PRO A 231 15.19 15.25 -6.27
N PRO A 232 14.00 14.61 -6.36
CA PRO A 232 13.86 13.18 -6.11
C PRO A 232 14.84 12.32 -6.95
N PRO A 233 15.36 11.22 -6.39
CA PRO A 233 16.22 10.31 -7.13
C PRO A 233 15.44 9.62 -8.26
N ILE A 234 16.15 9.31 -9.35
CA ILE A 234 15.63 8.53 -10.48
C ILE A 234 16.48 7.26 -10.58
N PHE A 235 15.90 6.13 -10.20
CA PHE A 235 16.54 4.82 -10.34
C PHE A 235 16.34 4.29 -11.75
N ARG A 236 17.44 3.93 -12.42
CA ARG A 236 17.39 3.28 -13.73
C ARG A 236 17.44 1.78 -13.50
N THR A 237 16.37 1.08 -13.83
CA THR A 237 16.25 -0.34 -13.53
C THR A 237 15.94 -1.18 -14.76
N SER A 238 16.27 -2.46 -14.70
CA SER A 238 15.65 -3.48 -15.53
C SER A 238 15.24 -4.64 -14.63
N ALA A 239 13.94 -4.84 -14.47
CA ALA A 239 13.43 -6.01 -13.75
C ALA A 239 13.82 -7.33 -14.44
N LEU A 240 14.10 -7.30 -15.76
CA LEU A 240 14.50 -8.48 -16.52
C LEU A 240 15.96 -8.87 -16.26
N SER A 241 16.90 -7.92 -16.34
CA SER A 241 18.32 -8.21 -16.13
C SER A 241 18.75 -8.11 -14.66
N GLY A 242 17.95 -7.44 -13.83
CA GLY A 242 18.29 -7.13 -12.45
C GLY A 242 19.11 -5.85 -12.25
N GLU A 243 19.46 -5.15 -13.32
CA GLU A 243 20.23 -3.89 -13.25
C GLU A 243 19.49 -2.84 -12.43
N GLY A 244 20.21 -2.15 -11.54
CA GLY A 244 19.71 -1.03 -10.72
C GLY A 244 18.72 -1.39 -9.62
N LEU A 245 18.29 -2.66 -9.48
CA LEU A 245 17.37 -3.07 -8.42
C LEU A 245 17.98 -2.89 -7.03
N ASP A 246 19.29 -3.06 -6.92
CA ASP A 246 20.03 -2.93 -5.67
C ASP A 246 20.01 -1.50 -5.12
N ASP A 247 20.01 -0.51 -6.01
CA ASP A 247 19.93 0.91 -5.63
C ASP A 247 18.54 1.23 -5.06
N VAL A 248 17.49 0.65 -5.62
CA VAL A 248 16.11 0.78 -5.09
C VAL A 248 16.01 0.12 -3.72
N LEU A 249 16.60 -1.06 -3.54
CA LEU A 249 16.63 -1.74 -2.24
C LEU A 249 17.40 -0.93 -1.19
N ALA A 250 18.51 -0.30 -1.59
CA ALA A 250 19.27 0.58 -0.70
C ALA A 250 18.45 1.80 -0.27
N ASP A 251 17.69 2.42 -1.18
CA ASP A 251 16.79 3.52 -0.87
C ASP A 251 15.67 3.09 0.10
N LEU A 252 15.05 1.92 -0.11
CA LEU A 252 14.08 1.34 0.82
C LEU A 252 14.68 1.13 2.22
N VAL A 253 15.87 0.55 2.32
CA VAL A 253 16.54 0.32 3.60
C VAL A 253 16.87 1.64 4.31
N ALA A 254 17.39 2.62 3.58
CA ALA A 254 17.73 3.93 4.14
C ALA A 254 16.51 4.63 4.75
N HIS A 255 15.35 4.56 4.07
CA HIS A 255 14.14 5.24 4.51
C HIS A 255 13.30 4.46 5.52
N ARG A 256 13.58 3.16 5.76
CA ARG A 256 12.90 2.39 6.83
C ARG A 256 13.09 3.00 8.21
N THR A 257 14.24 3.64 8.45
CA THR A 257 14.60 4.20 9.77
C THR A 257 13.99 5.57 10.04
N LEU A 258 13.51 6.26 8.99
CA LEU A 258 12.95 7.61 9.05
C LEU A 258 11.45 7.63 9.42
N ARG A 259 10.95 6.54 10.02
CA ARG A 259 9.52 6.44 10.34
C ARG A 259 9.09 7.54 11.30
N ASP A 260 8.15 8.32 10.82
CA ASP A 260 7.52 9.37 11.60
C ASP A 260 6.20 8.88 12.21
N ALA A 261 6.13 8.94 13.54
CA ALA A 261 4.90 8.67 14.26
C ALA A 261 3.79 9.68 13.92
N ALA A 262 4.13 10.91 13.56
CA ALA A 262 3.15 11.90 13.10
C ALA A 262 2.57 11.54 11.73
N GLY A 263 3.40 11.12 10.77
CA GLY A 263 2.94 10.58 9.48
C GLY A 263 1.95 9.41 9.63
N ARG A 264 2.21 8.46 10.55
CA ARG A 264 1.25 7.37 10.83
C ARG A 264 -0.08 7.88 11.38
N ARG A 265 -0.06 8.86 12.29
CA ARG A 265 -1.28 9.47 12.84
C ARG A 265 -2.08 10.22 11.78
N GLU A 266 -1.41 10.94 10.90
CA GLU A 266 -2.06 11.64 9.78
C GLU A 266 -2.72 10.64 8.82
N ARG A 267 -2.03 9.54 8.52
CA ARG A 267 -2.57 8.45 7.71
C ARG A 267 -3.81 7.81 8.36
N ASP A 268 -3.73 7.45 9.65
CA ASP A 268 -4.87 6.91 10.39
C ASP A 268 -6.06 7.89 10.37
N ARG A 269 -5.82 9.19 10.58
CA ARG A 269 -6.85 10.24 10.51
C ARG A 269 -7.52 10.29 9.14
N TYR A 270 -6.74 10.39 8.06
CA TYR A 270 -7.26 10.46 6.69
C TYR A 270 -8.14 9.26 6.34
N PHE A 271 -7.64 8.04 6.58
CA PHE A 271 -8.40 6.83 6.24
C PHE A 271 -9.60 6.61 7.16
N PHE A 272 -9.58 7.16 8.39
CA PHE A 272 -10.73 7.11 9.28
C PHE A 272 -11.86 8.01 8.78
N GLU A 273 -11.56 9.26 8.44
CA GLU A 273 -12.51 10.20 7.85
C GLU A 273 -13.06 9.67 6.52
N LYS A 274 -12.19 9.11 5.67
CA LYS A 274 -12.59 8.46 4.43
C LYS A 274 -13.57 7.32 4.70
N TRP A 275 -13.25 6.42 5.63
CA TRP A 275 -14.16 5.33 6.01
C TRP A 275 -15.51 5.85 6.51
N VAL A 276 -15.54 6.85 7.39
CA VAL A 276 -16.79 7.45 7.88
C VAL A 276 -17.60 8.06 6.74
N ARG A 277 -16.96 8.79 5.83
CA ARG A 277 -17.61 9.37 4.65
C ARG A 277 -18.19 8.30 3.74
N ASP A 278 -17.44 7.24 3.49
CA ASP A 278 -17.80 6.20 2.53
C ASP A 278 -18.92 5.29 3.07
N GLU A 279 -19.02 5.15 4.39
CA GLU A 279 -20.03 4.31 5.06
C GLU A 279 -21.28 5.09 5.48
N TYR A 280 -21.13 6.33 5.94
CA TYR A 280 -22.20 7.10 6.59
C TYR A 280 -22.46 8.47 5.93
N GLY A 281 -21.73 8.81 4.87
CA GLY A 281 -21.88 10.07 4.14
C GLY A 281 -21.59 11.30 5.00
N ARG A 282 -22.21 12.42 4.63
CA ARG A 282 -22.04 13.70 5.33
C ARG A 282 -22.53 13.66 6.77
N PHE A 283 -23.63 12.96 7.04
CA PHE A 283 -24.17 12.81 8.39
C PHE A 283 -23.13 12.18 9.34
N GLY A 284 -22.41 11.16 8.86
CA GLY A 284 -21.33 10.57 9.64
C GLY A 284 -20.20 11.57 9.93
N LEU A 285 -19.76 12.33 8.94
CA LEU A 285 -18.72 13.34 9.15
C LEU A 285 -19.17 14.41 10.17
N ASP A 286 -20.40 14.89 10.08
CA ASP A 286 -20.93 15.88 11.02
C ASP A 286 -21.01 15.33 12.46
N LEU A 287 -21.37 14.05 12.63
CA LEU A 287 -21.37 13.39 13.93
C LEU A 287 -19.95 13.21 14.47
N LEU A 288 -19.00 12.81 13.61
CA LEU A 288 -17.60 12.65 13.96
C LEU A 288 -17.02 13.97 14.50
N GLU A 289 -17.28 15.09 13.82
CA GLU A 289 -16.88 16.43 14.27
C GLU A 289 -17.43 16.76 15.66
N ARG A 290 -18.72 16.49 15.90
CA ARG A 290 -19.35 16.69 17.24
C ARG A 290 -18.74 15.82 18.35
N GLN A 291 -18.09 14.71 17.99
CA GLN A 291 -17.39 13.82 18.92
C GLN A 291 -15.90 14.16 19.10
N GLY A 292 -15.45 15.31 18.58
CA GLY A 292 -14.06 15.78 18.65
C GLY A 292 -13.21 15.38 17.45
N GLY A 293 -13.82 15.06 16.31
CA GLY A 293 -13.15 14.74 15.06
C GLY A 293 -12.48 13.35 15.06
N ALA A 294 -11.91 12.99 13.91
CA ALA A 294 -11.16 11.74 13.76
C ALA A 294 -9.98 11.66 14.72
N GLU A 295 -9.23 12.76 14.89
CA GLU A 295 -8.09 12.83 15.80
C GLU A 295 -8.50 12.58 17.26
N GLY A 296 -9.57 13.22 17.73
CA GLY A 296 -10.05 13.03 19.10
C GLY A 296 -10.55 11.61 19.36
N LEU A 297 -11.21 10.97 18.39
CA LEU A 297 -11.65 9.59 18.53
C LEU A 297 -10.48 8.61 18.51
N LEU A 298 -9.54 8.77 17.56
CA LEU A 298 -8.34 7.94 17.45
C LEU A 298 -7.43 8.08 18.67
N ALA A 299 -7.33 9.26 19.27
CA ALA A 299 -6.54 9.48 20.48
C ALA A 299 -7.14 8.80 21.73
N ARG A 300 -8.47 8.65 21.79
CA ARG A 300 -9.15 7.93 22.89
C ARG A 300 -9.19 6.42 22.70
N ALA A 301 -9.04 5.95 21.46
CA ALA A 301 -8.99 4.55 21.14
C ALA A 301 -7.54 4.03 21.17
N ALA A 302 -7.35 2.76 21.56
CA ALA A 302 -6.03 2.14 21.50
C ALA A 302 -5.53 1.97 20.06
N THR A 303 -6.46 1.75 19.11
CA THR A 303 -6.16 1.46 17.71
C THR A 303 -7.25 2.01 16.77
N PHE A 304 -6.93 2.14 15.48
CA PHE A 304 -7.90 2.49 14.43
C PHE A 304 -9.12 1.58 14.42
N GLU A 305 -8.94 0.26 14.52
CA GLU A 305 -10.05 -0.69 14.50
C GLU A 305 -10.89 -0.59 15.79
N ALA A 306 -10.28 -0.27 16.92
CA ALA A 306 -11.01 0.05 18.14
C ALA A 306 -11.81 1.36 17.99
N ALA A 307 -11.25 2.37 17.33
CA ALA A 307 -11.97 3.61 17.01
C ALA A 307 -13.16 3.33 16.08
N GLN A 308 -12.99 2.48 15.06
CA GLN A 308 -14.08 2.08 14.18
C GLN A 308 -15.18 1.34 14.95
N ALA A 309 -14.81 0.45 15.87
CA ALA A 309 -15.77 -0.30 16.69
C ALA A 309 -16.55 0.61 17.67
N ALA A 310 -15.91 1.68 18.13
CA ALA A 310 -16.50 2.69 19.01
C ALA A 310 -17.39 3.69 18.26
N TYR A 311 -17.09 3.97 16.99
CA TYR A 311 -17.87 4.88 16.16
C TYR A 311 -19.15 4.22 15.66
N ARG A 312 -20.27 4.48 16.35
CA ARG A 312 -21.59 3.93 16.02
C ARG A 312 -22.59 5.07 15.80
N PRO A 313 -22.70 5.62 14.58
CA PRO A 313 -23.78 6.53 14.27
C PRO A 313 -25.13 5.81 14.46
N PRO A 314 -26.15 6.49 15.02
CA PRO A 314 -27.49 5.93 15.04
C PRO A 314 -27.91 5.63 13.60
N VAL A 315 -28.59 4.50 13.39
CA VAL A 315 -29.12 4.12 12.07
C VAL A 315 -29.91 5.32 11.55
N ALA A 316 -29.51 5.88 10.41
CA ALA A 316 -30.28 6.93 9.77
C ALA A 316 -31.71 6.38 9.57
N PRO A 317 -32.77 7.11 9.97
CA PRO A 317 -34.11 6.69 9.63
C PRO A 317 -34.18 6.51 8.11
N PRO A 318 -34.88 5.48 7.60
CA PRO A 318 -35.04 5.32 6.16
C PRO A 318 -35.62 6.62 5.60
N GLY A 319 -34.86 7.26 4.72
CA GLY A 319 -35.30 8.42 3.94
C GLY A 319 -36.21 7.99 2.79
#